data_AF-D0US07-F1
#
_entry.id   AF-D0US07-F1
#
_cell.length_a   1.000
_cell.length_b   1.000
_cell.length_c   1.000
_cell.angle_alpha   90.00
_cell.angle_beta   90.00
_cell.angle_gamma   90.00
#
_symmetry.space_group_name_H-M   'P 1'
#
loop_
_entity.id
_entity.type
_entity.pdbx_description
1 polymer ?
#
loop_
_entity_poly.entity_id
_entity_poly.type
_entity_poly.pdbx_seq_one_letter_code
_entity_poly.pdbx_strand_id
1 'polypeptide(L)'
;NKKEIDGIIDFLSKGPLDANTEVVCGVPAPYLEYARQKLPETVGIAAQNCYKVAKGAFTGEISPAMIKDVGAGWVILGHSERRNVFGESDALIGEKVAHALSEGLGVIACIGEKLEERESGKTEEVVFQQLKAIVDHIPQDKWDKVVIA
;
A
#
# COMPACT_ATOMS: atom_id res chain seq x y z
N ASN A 1 -12.28 -13.96 7.00
CA ASN A 1 -13.72 -13.57 6.85
C ASN A 1 -14.10 -12.55 7.95
N LYS A 2 -15.33 -12.00 7.99
CA LYS A 2 -15.70 -10.94 8.96
C LYS A 2 -15.46 -11.31 10.44
N LYS A 3 -15.66 -12.58 10.82
CA LYS A 3 -15.44 -13.05 12.21
C LYS A 3 -13.97 -12.95 12.64
N GLU A 4 -13.06 -13.32 11.74
CA GLU A 4 -11.61 -13.20 11.99
C GLU A 4 -11.18 -11.74 12.04
N ILE A 5 -11.74 -10.92 11.14
CA ILE A 5 -11.50 -9.46 11.13
C ILE A 5 -11.94 -8.85 12.46
N ASP A 6 -13.11 -9.20 12.98
CA ASP A 6 -13.59 -8.72 14.28
C ASP A 6 -12.63 -9.08 15.43
N GLY A 7 -11.98 -10.25 15.38
CA GLY A 7 -10.96 -10.63 16.36
C GLY A 7 -9.71 -9.73 16.31
N ILE A 8 -9.24 -9.38 15.11
CA ILE A 8 -8.13 -8.45 14.92
C ILE A 8 -8.51 -7.04 15.38
N ILE A 9 -9.73 -6.60 15.07
CA ILE A 9 -10.25 -5.30 15.49
C ILE A 9 -10.32 -5.20 17.01
N ASP A 10 -10.83 -6.23 17.68
CA ASP A 10 -10.90 -6.28 19.14
C ASP A 10 -9.50 -6.18 19.78
N PHE A 11 -8.53 -6.91 19.23
CA PHE A 11 -7.14 -6.83 19.66
C PHE A 11 -6.56 -5.42 19.49
N LEU A 12 -6.67 -4.83 18.31
CA LEU A 12 -6.11 -3.51 18.00
C LEU A 12 -6.83 -2.37 18.75
N SER A 13 -8.11 -2.56 19.10
CA SER A 13 -8.88 -1.59 19.89
C SER A 13 -8.49 -1.60 21.37
N LYS A 14 -8.09 -2.75 21.90
CA LYS A 14 -7.67 -2.92 23.30
C LYS A 14 -6.21 -2.55 23.52
N GLY A 15 -5.36 -2.77 22.51
CA GLY A 15 -3.92 -2.56 22.62
C GLY A 15 -3.22 -3.62 23.50
N PRO A 16 -2.04 -3.32 24.08
CA PRO A 16 -1.40 -2.01 24.13
C PRO A 16 -0.83 -1.57 22.77
N LEU A 17 -1.06 -0.32 22.39
CA LEU A 17 -0.41 0.35 21.25
C LEU A 17 0.49 1.46 21.79
N ASP A 18 1.68 1.62 21.24
CA ASP A 18 2.60 2.71 21.60
C ASP A 18 2.11 4.01 20.95
N ALA A 19 1.92 5.07 21.75
CA ALA A 19 1.49 6.38 21.28
C ALA A 19 2.50 7.05 20.32
N ASN A 20 3.75 6.59 20.28
CA ASN A 20 4.79 7.07 19.38
C ASN A 20 4.87 6.29 18.05
N THR A 21 4.02 5.27 17.86
CA THR A 21 4.03 4.42 16.67
C THR A 21 2.73 4.60 15.88
N GLU A 22 2.83 4.91 14.59
CA GLU A 22 1.68 4.82 13.68
C GLU A 22 1.37 3.35 13.38
N VAL A 23 0.12 2.95 13.57
CA VAL A 23 -0.34 1.59 13.29
C VAL A 23 -1.25 1.62 12.06
N VAL A 24 -0.93 0.84 11.03
CA VAL A 24 -1.71 0.78 9.79
C VAL A 24 -2.04 -0.67 9.44
N CYS A 25 -3.31 -0.96 9.13
CA CYS A 25 -3.75 -2.29 8.72
C CYS A 25 -3.99 -2.38 7.21
N GLY A 26 -3.28 -3.27 6.52
CA GLY A 26 -3.53 -3.60 5.12
C GLY A 26 -4.74 -4.53 4.97
N VAL A 27 -5.86 -4.04 4.41
CA VAL A 27 -7.14 -4.76 4.37
C VAL A 27 -7.53 -5.11 2.93
N PRO A 28 -7.98 -6.36 2.65
CA PRO A 28 -8.50 -6.73 1.35
C PRO A 28 -9.71 -5.87 0.96
N ALA A 29 -9.79 -5.46 -0.32
CA ALA A 29 -10.78 -4.49 -0.80
C ALA A 29 -12.25 -4.80 -0.40
N PRO A 30 -12.75 -6.07 -0.44
CA PRO A 30 -14.13 -6.38 -0.03
C PRO A 30 -14.44 -6.12 1.45
N TYR A 31 -13.42 -5.95 2.29
CA TYR A 31 -13.54 -5.71 3.73
C TYR A 31 -13.01 -4.34 4.17
N LEU A 32 -12.56 -3.50 3.24
CA LEU A 32 -11.92 -2.22 3.55
C LEU A 32 -12.84 -1.30 4.36
N GLU A 33 -14.07 -1.11 3.89
CA GLU A 33 -15.09 -0.31 4.57
C GLU A 33 -15.50 -0.92 5.91
N TYR A 34 -15.69 -2.24 5.93
CA TYR A 34 -16.05 -2.97 7.15
C TYR A 34 -15.01 -2.79 8.25
N ALA A 35 -13.72 -2.88 7.91
CA ALA A 35 -12.64 -2.64 8.87
C ALA A 35 -12.58 -1.17 9.29
N ARG A 36 -12.74 -0.22 8.36
CA ARG A 36 -12.69 1.22 8.68
C ARG A 36 -13.77 1.67 9.63
N GLN A 37 -15.00 1.19 9.46
CA GLN A 37 -16.13 1.53 10.33
C GLN A 37 -15.97 1.02 11.77
N LYS A 38 -15.08 0.07 12.01
CA LYS A 38 -14.95 -0.65 13.28
C LYS A 38 -13.62 -0.45 13.99
N LEU A 39 -12.55 -0.16 13.25
CA LEU A 39 -11.25 0.18 13.83
C LEU A 39 -11.25 1.60 14.41
N PRO A 40 -10.60 1.84 15.56
CA PRO A 40 -10.38 3.17 16.09
C PRO A 40 -9.68 4.08 15.06
N GLU A 41 -9.95 5.38 15.09
CA GLU A 41 -9.30 6.36 14.19
C GLU A 41 -7.78 6.41 14.38
N THR A 42 -7.28 6.06 15.56
CA THR A 42 -5.85 5.94 15.86
C THR A 42 -5.15 4.82 15.10
N VAL A 43 -5.91 3.87 14.53
CA VAL A 43 -5.40 2.81 13.66
C VAL A 43 -5.72 3.18 12.22
N GLY A 44 -4.68 3.49 11.45
CA GLY A 44 -4.76 3.71 10.01
C GLY A 44 -5.17 2.45 9.26
N ILE A 45 -5.68 2.64 8.04
CA ILE A 45 -6.03 1.54 7.14
C ILE A 45 -5.41 1.79 5.78
N ALA A 46 -4.86 0.72 5.22
CA ALA A 46 -4.34 0.68 3.87
C ALA A 46 -5.16 -0.28 3.00
N ALA A 47 -5.47 0.15 1.77
CA ALA A 47 -5.82 -0.80 0.72
C ALA A 47 -4.58 -1.58 0.28
N GLN A 48 -4.77 -2.79 -0.28
CA GLN A 48 -3.66 -3.66 -0.69
C GLN A 48 -3.24 -3.49 -2.16
N ASN A 49 -3.95 -2.64 -2.92
CA ASN A 49 -3.62 -2.24 -4.29
C ASN A 49 -4.54 -1.09 -4.71
N CYS A 50 -4.11 -0.30 -5.69
CA CYS A 50 -4.97 0.57 -6.50
C CYS A 50 -4.43 0.70 -7.91
N TYR A 51 -5.21 1.29 -8.82
CA TYR A 51 -4.81 1.45 -10.21
C TYR A 51 -4.26 2.83 -10.54
N LYS A 52 -3.54 2.92 -11.65
CA LYS A 52 -2.76 4.09 -12.06
C LYS A 52 -3.56 5.25 -12.68
N VAL A 53 -4.85 5.04 -12.95
CA VAL A 53 -5.72 6.07 -13.53
C VAL A 53 -7.05 6.14 -12.80
N ALA A 54 -7.67 7.33 -12.79
CA ALA A 54 -8.87 7.61 -12.00
C ALA A 54 -10.09 6.78 -12.41
N LYS A 55 -10.27 6.54 -13.72
CA LYS A 55 -11.41 5.79 -14.29
C LYS A 55 -11.10 5.27 -15.69
N GLY A 56 -11.84 4.26 -16.12
CA GLY A 56 -11.76 3.71 -17.47
C GLY A 56 -12.18 2.24 -17.51
N ALA A 57 -11.87 1.56 -18.61
CA ALA A 57 -12.17 0.15 -18.81
C ALA A 57 -11.18 -0.77 -18.08
N PHE A 58 -11.15 -0.70 -16.75
CA PHE A 58 -10.26 -1.47 -15.87
C PHE A 58 -11.08 -2.33 -14.90
N THR A 59 -11.90 -3.24 -15.45
CA THR A 59 -12.80 -4.10 -14.68
C THR A 59 -12.05 -4.85 -13.58
N GLY A 60 -12.49 -4.69 -12.33
CA GLY A 60 -11.92 -5.35 -11.15
C GLY A 60 -10.90 -4.50 -10.38
N GLU A 61 -10.41 -3.41 -10.95
CA GLU A 61 -9.52 -2.49 -10.27
C GLU A 61 -10.28 -1.44 -9.44
N ILE A 62 -9.61 -0.89 -8.43
CA ILE A 62 -10.11 0.21 -7.60
C ILE A 62 -9.22 1.45 -7.73
N SER A 63 -9.82 2.63 -7.62
CA SER A 63 -9.09 3.90 -7.68
C SER A 63 -8.67 4.39 -6.29
N PRO A 64 -7.62 5.22 -6.19
CA PRO A 64 -7.28 5.92 -4.94
C PRO A 64 -8.45 6.73 -4.37
N ALA A 65 -9.25 7.37 -5.23
CA ALA A 65 -10.44 8.11 -4.81
C ALA A 65 -11.47 7.22 -4.10
N MET A 66 -11.71 5.99 -4.59
CA MET A 66 -12.58 5.02 -3.92
C MET A 66 -12.05 4.61 -2.54
N ILE A 67 -10.72 4.44 -2.41
CA ILE A 67 -10.07 4.09 -1.14
C ILE A 67 -10.24 5.23 -0.13
N LYS A 68 -10.06 6.47 -0.58
CA LYS A 68 -10.23 7.67 0.23
C LYS A 68 -11.68 7.88 0.67
N ASP A 69 -12.64 7.62 -0.22
CA ASP A 69 -14.08 7.71 0.07
C ASP A 69 -14.50 6.77 1.20
N VAL A 70 -13.88 5.58 1.28
CA VAL A 70 -14.06 4.64 2.38
C VAL A 70 -13.46 5.13 3.71
N GLY A 71 -12.59 6.15 3.69
CA GLY A 71 -11.90 6.69 4.86
C GLY A 71 -10.53 6.03 5.13
N ALA A 72 -9.98 5.28 4.17
CA ALA A 72 -8.62 4.76 4.26
C ALA A 72 -7.61 5.84 3.85
N GLY A 73 -6.51 5.94 4.61
CA GLY A 73 -5.48 6.95 4.42
C GLY A 73 -4.25 6.45 3.67
N TRP A 74 -4.11 5.13 3.50
CA TRP A 74 -2.91 4.50 2.96
C TRP A 74 -3.22 3.51 1.82
N VAL A 75 -2.21 3.17 1.03
CA VAL A 75 -2.26 2.05 0.08
C VAL A 75 -0.89 1.38 -0.05
N ILE A 76 -0.90 0.05 -0.10
CA ILE A 76 0.29 -0.77 -0.35
C ILE A 76 0.44 -0.96 -1.86
N LEU A 77 1.62 -0.65 -2.39
CA LEU A 77 1.92 -0.73 -3.82
C LEU A 77 3.26 -1.43 -4.06
N GLY A 78 3.32 -2.24 -5.11
CA GLY A 78 4.54 -2.98 -5.45
C GLY A 78 4.87 -4.15 -4.51
N HIS A 79 3.88 -4.68 -3.78
CA HIS A 79 4.10 -5.89 -2.96
C HIS A 79 4.70 -7.02 -3.81
N SER A 80 5.57 -7.84 -3.22
CA SER A 80 6.31 -8.89 -3.92
C SER A 80 5.39 -9.86 -4.68
N GLU A 81 4.23 -10.18 -4.12
CA GLU A 81 3.20 -10.99 -4.78
C GLU A 81 2.67 -10.30 -6.05
N ARG A 82 2.46 -8.99 -6.04
CA ARG A 82 2.03 -8.22 -7.22
C ARG A 82 3.10 -8.16 -8.30
N ARG A 83 4.37 -8.01 -7.91
CA ARG A 83 5.52 -8.05 -8.84
C ARG A 83 5.70 -9.44 -9.46
N ASN A 84 5.74 -10.47 -8.61
CA ASN A 84 6.21 -11.80 -9.00
C ASN A 84 5.09 -12.73 -9.51
N VAL A 85 3.87 -12.60 -8.97
CA VAL A 85 2.72 -13.44 -9.34
C VAL A 85 1.84 -12.72 -10.37
N PHE A 86 1.53 -11.45 -10.13
CA PHE A 86 0.67 -10.66 -11.02
C PHE A 86 1.44 -9.89 -12.11
N GLY A 87 2.77 -9.92 -12.08
CA GLY A 87 3.62 -9.35 -13.13
C GLY A 87 3.64 -7.82 -13.19
N GLU A 88 3.41 -7.13 -12.07
CA GLU A 88 3.46 -5.67 -12.05
C GLU A 88 4.89 -5.16 -12.24
N SER A 89 5.10 -4.37 -13.29
CA SER A 89 6.40 -3.77 -13.60
C SER A 89 6.70 -2.55 -12.73
N ASP A 90 7.98 -2.24 -12.60
CA ASP A 90 8.48 -1.03 -11.93
C ASP A 90 7.79 0.25 -12.44
N ALA A 91 7.66 0.37 -13.76
CA ALA A 91 6.99 1.50 -14.39
C ALA A 91 5.51 1.61 -13.99
N LEU A 92 4.78 0.50 -13.98
CA LEU A 92 3.38 0.48 -13.56
C LEU A 92 3.24 0.89 -12.08
N ILE A 93 4.15 0.41 -11.24
CA ILE A 93 4.14 0.72 -9.81
C ILE A 93 4.42 2.20 -9.60
N GLY A 94 5.40 2.79 -10.27
CA GLY A 94 5.67 4.23 -10.25
C GLY A 94 4.45 5.07 -10.63
N GLU A 95 3.74 4.70 -11.71
CA GLU A 95 2.49 5.36 -12.12
C GLU A 95 1.38 5.27 -11.06
N LYS A 96 1.25 4.11 -10.39
CA LYS A 96 0.30 3.94 -9.28
C LYS A 96 0.66 4.78 -8.06
N VAL A 97 1.96 4.87 -7.71
CA VAL A 97 2.44 5.72 -6.60
C VAL A 97 2.11 7.18 -6.88
N ALA A 98 2.42 7.69 -8.07
CA ALA A 98 2.07 9.05 -8.48
C ALA A 98 0.57 9.32 -8.33
N HIS A 99 -0.27 8.43 -8.83
CA HIS A 99 -1.72 8.61 -8.77
C HIS A 99 -2.25 8.58 -7.33
N ALA A 100 -1.80 7.64 -6.49
CA ALA A 100 -2.19 7.56 -5.09
C ALA A 100 -1.82 8.83 -4.30
N LEU A 101 -0.58 9.32 -4.46
CA LEU A 101 -0.12 10.55 -3.82
C LEU A 101 -0.90 11.78 -4.32
N SER A 102 -1.22 11.84 -5.62
CA SER A 102 -1.98 12.95 -6.20
C SER A 102 -3.41 13.07 -5.65
N GLU A 103 -4.01 11.95 -5.25
CA GLU A 103 -5.34 11.89 -4.62
C GLU A 103 -5.28 12.08 -3.09
N GLY A 104 -4.06 12.20 -2.54
CA GLY A 104 -3.80 12.49 -1.13
C GLY A 104 -3.76 11.27 -0.22
N LEU A 105 -3.60 10.06 -0.77
CA LEU A 105 -3.27 8.87 0.02
C LEU A 105 -1.79 8.87 0.38
N GLY A 106 -1.47 8.29 1.54
CA GLY A 106 -0.12 7.80 1.83
C GLY A 106 0.17 6.50 1.08
N VAL A 107 1.43 6.24 0.77
CA VAL A 107 1.88 5.06 0.04
C VAL A 107 2.87 4.27 0.87
N ILE A 108 2.61 2.96 1.01
CA ILE A 108 3.57 1.97 1.47
C ILE A 108 4.13 1.31 0.21
N ALA A 109 5.30 1.78 -0.24
CA ALA A 109 5.96 1.36 -1.47
C ALA A 109 6.89 0.19 -1.19
N CYS A 110 6.49 -1.00 -1.62
CA CYS A 110 7.25 -2.22 -1.42
C CYS A 110 8.32 -2.41 -2.50
N ILE A 111 9.54 -2.69 -2.05
CA ILE A 111 10.70 -3.05 -2.86
C ILE A 111 11.42 -4.25 -2.25
N GLY A 112 12.13 -5.00 -3.07
CA GLY A 112 12.86 -6.19 -2.62
C GLY A 112 13.22 -7.11 -3.75
N GLU A 113 14.30 -7.84 -3.54
CA GLU A 113 14.82 -8.84 -4.44
C GLU A 113 14.17 -10.22 -4.23
N LYS A 114 14.30 -11.08 -5.24
CA LYS A 114 14.00 -12.51 -5.12
C LYS A 114 15.14 -13.25 -4.43
N LEU A 115 14.85 -14.46 -3.96
CA LEU A 115 15.85 -15.31 -3.32
C LEU A 115 17.07 -15.55 -4.24
N GLU A 116 16.86 -15.81 -5.52
CA GLU A 116 17.94 -16.09 -6.48
C GLU A 116 18.78 -14.83 -6.77
N GLU A 117 18.17 -13.65 -6.73
CA GLU A 117 18.85 -12.36 -6.89
C GLU A 117 19.72 -12.07 -5.66
N ARG A 118 19.23 -12.39 -4.46
CA ARG A 118 20.01 -12.31 -3.22
C ARG A 118 21.19 -13.26 -3.24
N GLU A 119 20.96 -14.53 -3.60
CA GLU A 119 22.02 -15.56 -3.66
C GLU A 119 23.09 -15.24 -4.72
N SER A 120 22.73 -14.48 -5.76
CA SER A 120 23.67 -13.99 -6.78
C SER A 120 24.28 -12.61 -6.48
N GLY A 121 24.03 -12.05 -5.29
CA GLY A 121 24.63 -10.79 -4.84
C GLY A 121 24.07 -9.54 -5.51
N LYS A 122 22.84 -9.60 -6.03
CA LYS A 122 22.17 -8.52 -6.80
C LYS A 122 21.18 -7.68 -5.98
N THR A 123 21.09 -7.89 -4.66
CA THR A 123 20.13 -7.19 -3.79
C THR A 123 20.16 -5.67 -4.00
N GLU A 124 21.34 -5.04 -3.94
CA GLU A 124 21.45 -3.58 -4.10
C GLU A 124 21.05 -3.10 -5.49
N GLU A 125 21.43 -3.82 -6.55
CA GLU A 125 21.06 -3.51 -7.93
C GLU A 125 19.54 -3.51 -8.11
N VAL A 126 18.89 -4.57 -7.61
CA VAL A 126 17.43 -4.75 -7.72
C VAL A 126 16.69 -3.69 -6.92
N VAL A 127 17.05 -3.51 -5.64
CA VAL A 127 16.39 -2.53 -4.75
C VAL A 127 16.61 -1.11 -5.27
N PHE A 128 17.80 -0.78 -5.79
CA PHE A 128 18.07 0.52 -6.39
C PHE A 128 17.21 0.77 -7.63
N GLN A 129 17.12 -0.22 -8.53
CA GLN A 129 16.30 -0.09 -9.74
C GLN A 129 14.82 0.13 -9.38
N GLN A 130 14.28 -0.67 -8.47
CA GLN A 130 12.88 -0.59 -8.06
C GLN A 130 12.58 0.74 -7.35
N LEU A 131 13.46 1.17 -6.43
CA LEU A 131 13.31 2.44 -5.73
C LEU A 131 13.40 3.61 -6.71
N LYS A 132 14.36 3.60 -7.64
CA LYS A 132 14.51 4.65 -8.65
C LYS A 132 13.24 4.83 -9.47
N ALA A 133 12.64 3.73 -9.91
CA ALA A 133 11.40 3.77 -10.69
C ALA A 133 10.21 4.34 -9.92
N ILE A 134 10.24 4.35 -8.59
CA ILE A 134 9.21 4.95 -7.74
C ILE A 134 9.56 6.41 -7.42
N VAL A 135 10.81 6.69 -7.04
CA VAL A 135 11.31 8.04 -6.68
C VAL A 135 11.07 9.05 -7.80
N ASP A 136 11.27 8.66 -9.05
CA ASP A 136 11.08 9.54 -10.22
C ASP A 136 9.62 10.06 -10.35
N HIS A 137 8.67 9.47 -9.59
CA HIS A 137 7.26 9.83 -9.54
C HIS A 137 6.82 10.54 -8.23
N ILE A 138 7.71 10.67 -7.23
CA ILE A 138 7.39 11.27 -5.92
C ILE A 138 7.85 12.74 -5.92
N PRO A 139 6.93 13.72 -5.80
CA PRO A 139 7.30 15.11 -5.59
C PRO A 139 8.10 15.30 -4.29
N GLN A 140 9.08 16.21 -4.30
CA GLN A 140 9.98 16.42 -3.16
C GLN A 140 9.24 16.78 -1.85
N ASP A 141 8.08 17.41 -1.95
CA ASP A 141 7.21 17.81 -0.84
C ASP A 141 6.21 16.73 -0.40
N LYS A 142 6.31 15.50 -0.90
CA LYS A 142 5.39 14.38 -0.61
C LYS A 142 6.02 13.20 0.11
N TRP A 143 7.31 13.28 0.44
CA TRP A 143 8.02 12.21 1.13
C TRP A 143 7.49 11.93 2.55
N ASP A 144 6.80 12.90 3.17
CA ASP A 144 6.09 12.73 4.44
C ASP A 144 4.90 11.74 4.34
N LYS A 145 4.48 11.38 3.12
CA LYS A 145 3.41 10.43 2.83
C LYS A 145 3.90 9.12 2.22
N VAL A 146 5.20 8.84 2.29
CA VAL A 146 5.79 7.63 1.71
C VAL A 146 6.52 6.81 2.78
N VAL A 147 6.18 5.54 2.86
CA VAL A 147 6.90 4.52 3.62
C VAL A 147 7.51 3.55 2.61
N ILE A 148 8.81 3.29 2.72
CA ILE A 148 9.49 2.24 1.95
C ILE A 148 9.43 0.95 2.77
N ALA A 149 8.99 -0.16 2.16
CA ALA A 149 8.81 -1.46 2.79
C ALA A 149 9.48 -2.58 2.01
#